data_AF-A0A0F7CJB0-F1
#
_entry.id   AF-A0A0F7CJB0-F1
#
_cell.length_a   1.000
_cell.length_b   1.000
_cell.length_c   1.000
_cell.angle_alpha   90.00
_cell.angle_beta   90.00
_cell.angle_gamma   90.00
#
_symmetry.space_group_name_H-M   'P 1'
#
loop_
_entity.id
_entity.type
_entity.pdbx_description
1 polymer ?
#
loop_
_entity_poly.entity_id
_entity_poly.type
_entity_poly.pdbx_seq_one_letter_code
_entity_poly.pdbx_strand_id
1 'polypeptide(L)'
;MQNKITKILEHMAHSHEQMARILDAERHVAVRMAQIVHDLPDAEPEFGGSAGVIESAGQVNKNIIAYLNAFADLQEALAEQVGRVIKELNGQEEE
;
A
#
# COMPACT_ATOMS: atom_id res chain seq x y z
N MET A 1 27.63 -5.19 22.71
CA MET A 1 26.21 -5.37 23.08
C MET A 1 25.41 -4.07 22.91
N GLN A 2 25.88 -2.95 23.47
CA GLN A 2 25.24 -1.62 23.35
C GLN A 2 24.95 -1.17 21.91
N ASN A 3 25.92 -1.27 20.99
CA ASN A 3 25.72 -0.94 19.56
C ASN A 3 24.66 -1.78 18.84
N LYS A 4 24.48 -3.06 19.22
CA LYS A 4 23.43 -3.92 18.63
C LYS A 4 22.05 -3.47 19.12
N ILE A 5 21.92 -3.12 20.41
CA ILE A 5 20.69 -2.59 20.99
C ILE A 5 20.32 -1.24 20.35
N THR A 6 21.30 -0.35 20.16
CA THR A 6 21.10 0.94 19.48
C THR A 6 20.59 0.78 18.05
N LYS A 7 21.21 -0.11 17.26
CA LYS A 7 20.76 -0.40 15.88
C LYS A 7 19.34 -0.97 15.83
N ILE A 8 18.99 -1.87 16.77
CA ILE A 8 17.63 -2.41 16.86
C ILE A 8 16.63 -1.29 17.18
N LEU A 9 16.97 -0.38 18.11
CA LEU A 9 16.13 0.78 18.42
C LEU A 9 15.96 1.72 17.22
N GLU A 10 17.00 1.97 16.44
CA GLU A 10 16.91 2.76 15.20
C GLU A 10 15.99 2.11 14.17
N HIS A 11 16.12 0.80 13.94
CA HIS A 11 15.24 0.07 13.02
C HIS A 11 13.79 0.02 13.51
N MET A 12 13.56 -0.14 14.81
CA MET A 12 12.22 -0.07 15.38
C MET A 12 11.62 1.33 15.23
N ALA A 13 12.37 2.38 15.52
CA ALA A 13 11.92 3.76 15.34
C ALA A 13 11.54 4.03 13.87
N HIS A 14 12.38 3.60 12.93
CA HIS A 14 12.08 3.71 11.50
C HIS A 14 10.85 2.90 11.11
N SER A 15 10.71 1.66 11.61
CA SER A 15 9.54 0.81 11.35
C SER A 15 8.25 1.45 11.88
N HIS A 16 8.28 2.03 13.08
CA HIS A 16 7.16 2.77 13.65
C HIS A 16 6.82 4.03 12.86
N GLU A 17 7.80 4.75 12.33
CA GLU A 17 7.57 5.89 11.44
C GLU A 17 6.86 5.45 10.15
N GLN A 18 7.30 4.37 9.52
CA GLN A 18 6.63 3.83 8.33
C GLN A 18 5.21 3.36 8.66
N MET A 19 5.00 2.72 9.81
CA MET A 19 3.67 2.32 10.27
C MET A 19 2.74 3.53 10.49
N ALA A 20 3.24 4.62 11.06
CA ALA A 20 2.47 5.86 11.20
C ALA A 20 2.07 6.46 9.84
N ARG A 21 2.96 6.41 8.84
CA ARG A 21 2.66 6.85 7.46
C ARG A 21 1.58 5.99 6.80
N ILE A 22 1.62 4.67 7.00
CA ILE A 22 0.60 3.74 6.51
C ILE A 22 -0.76 4.06 7.14
N LEU A 23 -0.81 4.26 8.47
CA LEU A 23 -2.05 4.59 9.17
C LEU A 23 -2.67 5.92 8.71
N ASP A 24 -1.86 6.94 8.42
CA ASP A 24 -2.38 8.20 7.87
C ASP A 24 -2.90 8.05 6.44
N ALA A 25 -2.23 7.24 5.61
CA ALA A 25 -2.73 6.89 4.27
C ALA A 25 -4.07 6.13 4.35
N GLU A 26 -4.19 5.16 5.25
CA GLU A 26 -5.46 4.44 5.49
C GLU A 26 -6.57 5.38 5.94
N ARG A 27 -6.27 6.36 6.81
CA ARG A 27 -7.23 7.40 7.23
C ARG A 27 -7.75 8.18 6.02
N HIS A 28 -6.87 8.59 5.11
CA HIS A 28 -7.25 9.29 3.89
C HIS A 28 -8.15 8.44 2.97
N VAL A 29 -7.82 7.14 2.81
CA VAL A 29 -8.65 6.20 2.06
C VAL A 29 -10.02 6.02 2.71
N ALA A 30 -10.09 5.85 4.02
CA ALA A 30 -11.34 5.67 4.75
C ALA A 30 -12.27 6.88 4.60
N VAL A 31 -11.74 8.11 4.75
CA VAL A 31 -12.50 9.35 4.55
C VAL A 31 -13.02 9.44 3.11
N ARG A 32 -12.16 9.14 2.13
CA ARG A 32 -12.56 9.19 0.71
C ARG A 32 -13.64 8.16 0.39
N MET A 33 -13.54 6.95 0.94
CA MET A 33 -14.55 5.92 0.76
C MET A 33 -15.88 6.29 1.40
N ALA A 34 -15.86 6.88 2.60
CA ALA A 34 -17.08 7.38 3.24
C ALA A 34 -17.77 8.47 2.41
N GLN A 35 -17.00 9.37 1.80
CA GLN A 35 -17.53 10.38 0.87
C GLN A 35 -18.15 9.73 -0.37
N ILE A 36 -17.46 8.76 -0.99
CA ILE A 36 -18.01 8.05 -2.17
C ILE A 36 -19.32 7.33 -1.83
N VAL A 37 -19.38 6.64 -0.68
CA VAL A 37 -20.60 5.96 -0.23
C VAL A 37 -21.72 6.96 0.06
N HIS A 38 -21.41 8.10 0.65
CA HIS A 38 -22.39 9.16 0.91
C HIS A 38 -22.92 9.81 -0.38
N ASP A 39 -22.07 9.94 -1.41
CA ASP A 39 -22.42 10.59 -2.67
C ASP A 39 -23.07 9.61 -3.67
N LEU A 40 -23.08 8.31 -3.38
CA LEU A 40 -23.79 7.30 -4.17
C LEU A 40 -25.30 7.43 -3.93
N PRO A 41 -26.12 7.57 -4.99
CA PRO A 41 -27.56 7.71 -4.83
C PRO A 41 -28.20 6.41 -4.32
N ASP A 42 -29.17 6.53 -3.40
CA ASP A 42 -29.90 5.41 -2.81
C ASP A 42 -30.70 4.58 -3.83
N ALA A 43 -31.08 5.19 -4.97
CA ALA A 43 -31.75 4.53 -6.09
C ALA A 43 -31.37 5.21 -7.42
N GLU A 44 -31.31 4.41 -8.49
CA GLU A 44 -30.97 4.81 -9.88
C GLU A 44 -29.71 5.69 -9.99
N PRO A 45 -28.51 5.08 -9.94
CA PRO A 45 -27.30 5.81 -10.30
C PRO A 45 -27.37 6.33 -11.74
N GLU A 46 -27.43 7.66 -11.88
CA GLU A 46 -27.47 8.35 -13.17
C GLU A 46 -26.10 8.30 -13.84
N PHE A 47 -25.80 7.20 -14.53
CA PHE A 47 -24.56 7.03 -15.29
C PHE A 47 -24.61 7.67 -16.69
N GLY A 48 -25.50 8.64 -16.94
CA GLY A 48 -25.63 9.27 -18.27
C GLY A 48 -26.00 8.29 -19.40
N GLY A 49 -26.71 7.20 -19.07
CA GLY A 49 -27.07 6.14 -20.01
C GLY A 49 -25.92 5.14 -20.27
N SER A 50 -26.01 4.39 -21.38
CA SER A 50 -25.03 3.34 -21.71
C SER A 50 -23.61 3.88 -21.91
N ALA A 51 -23.47 5.12 -22.39
CA ALA A 51 -22.18 5.75 -22.63
C ALA A 51 -21.40 6.00 -21.32
N GLY A 52 -22.03 6.58 -20.30
CA GLY A 52 -21.33 6.84 -19.04
C GLY A 52 -21.14 5.57 -18.18
N VAL A 53 -21.95 4.52 -18.37
CA VAL A 53 -21.63 3.18 -17.82
C VAL A 53 -20.32 2.64 -18.42
N ILE A 54 -20.15 2.73 -19.75
CA ILE A 54 -18.93 2.28 -20.43
C ILE A 54 -17.71 3.10 -19.97
N GLU A 55 -17.87 4.42 -19.84
CA GLU A 55 -16.81 5.31 -19.35
C GLU A 55 -16.40 4.96 -17.91
N SER A 56 -17.38 4.83 -17.00
CA SER A 56 -17.14 4.45 -15.61
C SER A 56 -16.47 3.09 -15.49
N ALA A 57 -16.93 2.09 -16.26
CA ALA A 57 -16.30 0.78 -16.32
C ALA A 57 -14.85 0.85 -16.82
N GLY A 58 -14.58 1.68 -17.84
CA GLY A 58 -13.23 1.95 -18.33
C GLY A 58 -12.33 2.59 -17.28
N GLN A 59 -12.88 3.52 -16.48
CA GLN A 59 -12.13 4.17 -15.40
C GLN A 59 -11.83 3.22 -14.24
N VAL A 60 -12.79 2.38 -13.84
CA VAL A 60 -12.56 1.32 -12.85
C VAL A 60 -11.47 0.37 -13.33
N ASN A 61 -11.50 -0.05 -14.60
CA ASN A 61 -10.47 -0.94 -15.16
C ASN A 61 -9.07 -0.29 -15.12
N LYS A 62 -8.94 1.00 -15.46
CA LYS A 62 -7.67 1.75 -15.35
C LYS A 62 -7.16 1.80 -13.91
N ASN A 63 -8.05 2.03 -12.95
CA ASN A 63 -7.69 2.07 -11.53
C ASN A 63 -7.21 0.70 -11.04
N ILE A 64 -7.86 -0.39 -11.45
CA ILE A 64 -7.43 -1.76 -11.13
C ILE A 64 -6.03 -2.03 -11.68
N ILE A 65 -5.78 -1.68 -12.96
CA ILE A 65 -4.44 -1.84 -13.58
C ILE A 65 -3.38 -1.06 -12.81
N ALA A 66 -3.67 0.21 -12.46
CA ALA A 66 -2.74 1.03 -11.69
C ALA A 66 -2.44 0.44 -10.31
N TYR A 67 -3.46 -0.07 -9.61
CA TYR A 67 -3.29 -0.75 -8.32
C TYR A 67 -2.43 -2.00 -8.43
N LEU A 68 -2.67 -2.85 -9.44
CA LEU A 68 -1.88 -4.07 -9.66
C LEU A 68 -0.41 -3.76 -9.97
N ASN A 69 -0.14 -2.69 -10.72
CA ASN A 69 1.24 -2.25 -10.98
C ASN A 69 1.93 -1.79 -9.69
N ALA A 70 1.27 -0.93 -8.90
CA ALA A 70 1.84 -0.48 -7.62
C ALA A 70 2.06 -1.63 -6.63
N PHE A 71 1.20 -2.66 -6.67
CA PHE A 71 1.38 -3.86 -5.87
C PHE A 71 2.58 -4.70 -6.33
N ALA A 72 2.81 -4.81 -7.65
CA ALA A 72 4.00 -5.46 -8.18
C ALA A 72 5.30 -4.74 -7.75
N ASP A 73 5.32 -3.41 -7.80
CA ASP A 73 6.46 -2.60 -7.34
C ASP A 73 6.74 -2.83 -5.84
N LEU A 74 5.68 -2.90 -5.03
CA LEU A 74 5.79 -3.23 -3.60
C LEU A 74 6.36 -4.64 -3.39
N GLN A 75 5.90 -5.63 -4.14
CA GLN A 75 6.39 -7.01 -4.05
C GLN A 75 7.88 -7.09 -4.41
N GLU A 76 8.34 -6.33 -5.41
CA GLU A 76 9.75 -6.24 -5.78
C GLU A 76 10.59 -5.64 -4.66
N ALA A 77 10.15 -4.51 -4.09
CA ALA A 77 10.84 -3.88 -2.95
C ALA A 77 10.93 -4.81 -1.73
N LEU A 78 9.85 -5.54 -1.43
CA LEU A 78 9.84 -6.54 -0.35
C LEU A 78 10.81 -7.70 -0.64
N ALA A 79 10.83 -8.22 -1.87
CA ALA A 79 11.74 -9.28 -2.27
C ALA A 79 13.21 -8.86 -2.15
N GLU A 80 13.56 -7.64 -2.56
CA GLU A 80 14.90 -7.10 -2.35
C GLU A 80 15.27 -7.03 -0.88
N GLN A 81 14.38 -6.47 -0.04
CA GLN A 81 14.67 -6.25 1.36
C GLN A 81 14.78 -7.57 2.13
N VAL A 82 13.86 -8.51 1.90
CA VAL A 82 13.92 -9.86 2.48
C VAL A 82 15.15 -10.61 1.97
N GLY A 83 15.49 -10.47 0.69
CA GLY A 83 16.70 -11.07 0.12
C GLY A 83 17.98 -10.57 0.77
N ARG A 84 18.06 -9.28 1.13
CA ARG A 84 19.18 -8.71 1.90
C ARG A 84 19.25 -9.31 3.30
N VAL A 85 18.12 -9.39 4.02
CA VAL A 85 18.07 -10.00 5.37
C VAL A 85 18.51 -11.47 5.34
N ILE A 86 18.03 -12.27 4.39
CA ILE A 86 18.42 -13.68 4.27
C ILE A 86 19.93 -13.82 4.01
N LYS A 87 20.50 -12.98 3.14
CA LYS A 87 21.96 -12.96 2.89
C LYS A 87 22.75 -12.61 4.15
N GLU A 88 22.31 -11.63 4.92
CA GLU A 88 22.97 -11.25 6.18
C GLU A 88 22.87 -12.35 7.24
N LEU A 89 21.75 -13.06 7.32
CA LEU A 89 21.59 -14.21 8.24
C LEU A 89 22.50 -15.37 7.87
N ASN A 90 22.59 -15.74 6.58
CA ASN A 90 23.47 -16.82 6.13
C ASN A 90 24.96 -16.44 6.25
N GLY A 91 25.32 -15.17 6.06
CA GLY A 91 26.69 -14.70 6.24
C GLY A 91 27.18 -14.71 7.70
N GLN A 92 26.27 -14.85 8.68
CA GLN A 92 26.60 -15.01 10.10
C GLN A 92 26.91 -16.46 10.50
N GLU A 93 26.65 -17.45 9.64
CA GLU A 93 26.96 -18.85 9.92
C GLU A 93 28.39 -19.26 9.48
N GLU A 94 29.09 -18.43 8.70
CA GLU A 94 30.46 -18.68 8.19
C GLU A 94 31.59 -17.95 8.97
N GLU A 95 31.27 -17.21 10.04
CA GLU A 95 32.22 -16.68 11.04
C GLU A 95 32.08 -17.41 12.39
#